data_AF-A0A956IZE4-F1
#
_entry.id   AF-A0A956IZE4-F1
#
_cell.length_a   1.000
_cell.length_b   1.000
_cell.length_c   1.000
_cell.angle_alpha   90.00
_cell.angle_beta   90.00
_cell.angle_gamma   90.00
#
_symmetry.space_group_name_H-M   'P 1'
#
loop_
_entity.id
_entity.type
_entity.pdbx_description
1 polymer ?
#
loop_
_entity_poly.entity_id
_entity_poly.type
_entity_poly.pdbx_seq_one_letter_code
_entity_poly.pdbx_strand_id
1 'polypeptide(L)'
;GTLINESISTSAGAAHGQRVNPSELRRLIREAGRAPVERSTLYVERQRFTADAALDPVEALDSVSDDDPRFGSYAELTADPRFRFEPVERDAIKPRSLPVH
;
A
#
# COMPACT_ATOMS: atom_id res chain seq x y z
N GLY A 1 -9.84 -1.23 8.75
CA GLY A 1 -8.42 -0.83 8.77
C GLY A 1 -7.88 -0.93 7.37
N THR A 2 -6.79 -0.22 7.09
CA THR A 2 -6.07 -0.36 5.82
C THR A 2 -4.97 -1.41 6.03
N LEU A 3 -4.73 -2.27 5.04
CA LEU A 3 -3.54 -3.11 5.05
C LEU A 3 -2.32 -2.18 4.96
N ILE A 4 -1.50 -2.20 5.99
CA ILE A 4 -0.26 -1.42 6.05
C ILE A 4 0.89 -2.37 5.71
N ASN A 5 1.68 -1.97 4.73
CA ASN A 5 2.95 -2.60 4.41
C ASN A 5 4.04 -1.55 4.64
N GLU A 6 4.80 -1.68 5.72
CA GLU A 6 5.90 -0.77 6.07
C GLU A 6 7.19 -1.07 5.29
N SER A 7 7.10 -1.54 4.04
CA SER A 7 8.26 -1.94 3.22
C SER A 7 9.29 -0.83 3.01
N ILE A 8 8.87 0.45 3.03
CA ILE A 8 9.77 1.61 2.97
C ILE A 8 10.60 1.71 4.27
N SER A 9 9.98 1.51 5.43
CA SER A 9 10.63 1.54 6.74
C SER A 9 11.59 0.35 6.92
N THR A 10 11.18 -0.87 6.55
CA THR A 10 12.04 -2.07 6.58
C THR A 10 13.28 -1.88 5.73
N SER A 11 13.10 -1.38 4.52
CA SER A 11 14.20 -1.27 3.56
C SER A 11 15.11 -0.06 3.83
N ALA A 12 14.68 0.92 4.62
CA ALA A 12 15.50 2.03 5.11
C ALA A 12 16.33 1.65 6.36
N GLY A 13 16.30 0.38 6.78
CA GLY A 13 17.09 -0.13 7.89
C GLY A 13 16.40 -0.07 9.25
N ALA A 14 15.10 0.21 9.31
CA ALA A 14 14.35 0.04 10.55
C ALA A 14 14.11 -1.46 10.81
N ALA A 15 14.49 -1.94 11.99
CA ALA A 15 14.39 -3.36 12.38
C ALA A 15 12.94 -3.91 12.47
N HIS A 16 11.94 -3.06 12.27
CA HIS A 16 10.53 -3.38 12.48
C HIS A 16 9.70 -2.83 11.33
N GLY A 17 9.66 -3.56 10.22
CA GLY A 17 8.57 -3.42 9.26
C GLY A 17 7.39 -4.22 9.77
N GLN A 18 6.39 -3.57 10.37
CA GLN A 18 5.20 -4.29 10.77
C GLN A 18 4.26 -4.42 9.57
N ARG A 19 4.25 -5.61 8.96
CA ARG A 19 3.18 -6.02 8.06
C ARG A 19 2.09 -6.70 8.87
N VAL A 20 0.85 -6.30 8.61
CA VAL A 20 -0.34 -7.01 9.10
C VAL A 20 -1.03 -7.60 7.89
N ASN A 21 -1.05 -8.92 7.81
CA ASN A 21 -1.75 -9.61 6.71
C ASN A 21 -3.29 -9.56 6.91
N PRO A 22 -4.08 -9.83 5.87
CA PRO A 22 -5.55 -9.76 5.94
C PRO A 22 -6.18 -10.64 7.01
N SER A 23 -5.72 -11.89 7.16
CA SER A 23 -6.23 -12.81 8.18
C SER A 23 -5.96 -12.31 9.61
N GLU A 24 -4.78 -11.73 9.85
CA GLU A 24 -4.43 -11.13 11.13
C GLU A 24 -5.22 -9.85 11.41
N LEU A 25 -5.41 -9.00 10.41
CA LEU A 25 -6.26 -7.82 10.56
C LEU A 25 -7.70 -8.22 10.94
N ARG A 26 -8.25 -9.25 10.27
CA ARG A 26 -9.58 -9.79 10.59
C ARG A 26 -9.62 -10.39 12.00
N ARG A 27 -8.59 -11.12 12.42
CA ARG A 27 -8.44 -11.65 13.78
C ARG A 27 -8.47 -10.53 14.82
N LEU A 28 -7.63 -9.51 14.65
CA LEU A 28 -7.54 -8.36 15.57
C LEU A 28 -8.87 -7.60 15.68
N ILE A 29 -9.58 -7.42 14.55
CA ILE A 29 -10.91 -6.78 14.57
C ILE A 29 -11.91 -7.60 15.39
N ARG A 30 -11.90 -8.94 15.26
CA ARG A 30 -12.76 -9.82 16.05
C ARG A 30 -12.40 -9.80 17.53
N GLU A 31 -11.11 -9.84 17.87
CA GLU A 31 -10.60 -9.74 19.24
C GLU A 31 -11.01 -8.43 19.92
N ALA A 32 -11.12 -7.35 19.14
CA ALA A 32 -11.67 -6.08 19.61
C ALA A 32 -13.21 -6.07 19.75
N GLY A 33 -13.88 -7.21 19.53
CA GLY A 33 -15.34 -7.34 19.61
C GLY A 33 -16.07 -6.60 18.48
N ARG A 34 -15.50 -6.59 17.26
CA ARG A 34 -16.07 -5.93 16.08
C ARG A 34 -16.16 -6.92 14.90
N ALA A 35 -17.02 -6.61 13.94
CA ALA A 35 -17.17 -7.39 12.71
C ALA A 35 -16.22 -6.86 11.61
N PRO A 36 -15.37 -7.69 11.00
CA PRO A 36 -14.51 -7.26 9.90
C PRO A 36 -15.31 -6.99 8.62
N VAL A 37 -15.03 -5.86 7.98
CA VAL A 37 -15.64 -5.45 6.71
C VAL A 37 -14.57 -4.85 5.80
N GLU A 38 -14.39 -5.43 4.62
CA GLU A 38 -13.60 -4.86 3.54
C GLU A 38 -14.39 -3.74 2.83
N ARG A 39 -13.72 -2.64 2.53
CA ARG A 39 -14.33 -1.48 1.88
C ARG A 39 -13.43 -0.95 0.76
N SER A 40 -14.04 -0.30 -0.22
CA SER A 40 -13.30 0.47 -1.22
C SER A 40 -12.70 1.75 -0.62
N THR A 41 -11.89 2.46 -1.41
CA THR A 41 -11.37 3.80 -1.07
C THR A 41 -12.47 4.85 -0.88
N LEU A 42 -13.66 4.60 -1.46
CA LEU A 42 -14.87 5.41 -1.25
C LEU A 42 -15.70 4.91 -0.06
N TYR A 43 -15.14 4.05 0.78
CA TYR A 43 -15.76 3.43 1.96
C TYR A 43 -17.00 2.57 1.68
N VAL A 44 -17.26 2.22 0.42
CA VAL A 44 -18.34 1.30 0.04
C VAL A 44 -17.98 -0.12 0.47
N GLU A 45 -18.90 -0.82 1.15
CA GLU A 45 -18.70 -2.22 1.57
C GLU A 45 -18.48 -3.12 0.35
N ARG A 46 -17.41 -3.91 0.39
CA ARG A 46 -17.11 -4.92 -0.64
C ARG A 46 -17.40 -6.32 -0.14
N GLN A 47 -16.98 -6.60 1.09
CA GLN A 47 -17.15 -7.91 1.71
C GLN A 47 -17.29 -7.77 3.22
N ARG A 48 -18.25 -8.51 3.78
CA ARG A 48 -18.41 -8.65 5.23
C ARG A 48 -17.97 -10.05 5.63
N PHE A 49 -17.09 -10.12 6.62
CA PHE A 49 -16.62 -11.40 7.16
C PHE A 49 -17.49 -11.80 8.35
N THR A 50 -17.75 -13.10 8.48
CA THR A 50 -18.61 -13.64 9.55
C THR A 50 -17.83 -13.77 10.86
N ALA A 51 -18.51 -14.19 11.92
CA ALA A 51 -17.86 -14.45 13.20
C ALA A 51 -16.90 -15.65 13.14
N ASP A 52 -17.16 -16.59 12.24
CA ASP A 52 -16.35 -17.80 12.09
C ASP A 52 -15.18 -17.55 11.14
N ALA A 53 -13.97 -17.49 11.72
CA ALA A 53 -12.74 -17.29 10.96
C ALA A 53 -12.41 -18.47 10.02
N ALA A 54 -12.96 -19.66 10.25
CA ALA A 54 -12.73 -20.81 9.36
C ALA A 54 -13.42 -20.66 7.99
N LEU A 55 -14.42 -19.76 7.90
CA LEU A 55 -15.14 -19.45 6.66
C LEU A 55 -14.51 -18.30 5.88
N ASP A 56 -13.48 -17.66 6.42
CA ASP A 56 -12.79 -16.57 5.76
C ASP A 56 -12.03 -17.09 4.52
N PRO A 57 -12.12 -16.40 3.37
CA PRO A 57 -11.27 -16.73 2.24
C PRO A 57 -9.80 -16.48 2.58
N VAL A 58 -8.95 -17.42 2.15
CA VAL A 58 -7.50 -17.25 2.15
C VAL A 58 -7.15 -16.28 1.03
N GLU A 59 -6.51 -15.17 1.39
CA GLU A 59 -6.09 -14.16 0.42
C GLU A 59 -4.63 -14.40 0.02
N ALA A 60 -4.26 -14.06 -1.21
CA ALA A 60 -2.88 -14.23 -1.67
C ALA A 60 -1.87 -13.51 -0.76
N LEU A 61 -2.26 -12.39 -0.16
CA LEU A 61 -1.46 -11.61 0.77
C LEU A 61 -1.24 -12.30 2.12
N ASP A 62 -2.05 -13.29 2.49
CA ASP A 62 -1.82 -14.10 3.70
C ASP A 62 -0.57 -14.99 3.57
N SER A 63 -0.18 -15.34 2.34
CA SER A 63 0.97 -16.20 2.03
C SER A 63 2.27 -15.45 1.68
N VAL A 64 2.23 -14.12 1.63
CA VAL A 64 3.39 -13.30 1.28
C VAL A 64 4.28 -13.14 2.51
N SER A 65 5.57 -13.44 2.37
CA SER A 65 6.59 -13.16 3.39
C SER A 65 7.26 -11.81 3.17
N ASP A 66 8.02 -11.35 4.17
CA ASP A 66 8.73 -10.06 4.12
C ASP A 66 9.93 -10.07 3.18
N ASP A 67 10.54 -11.23 3.00
CA ASP A 67 11.62 -11.51 2.06
C ASP A 67 11.12 -11.84 0.64
N ASP A 68 9.81 -11.73 0.38
CA ASP A 68 9.23 -12.11 -0.89
C ASP A 68 9.76 -11.22 -2.04
N PRO A 69 10.47 -11.80 -3.03
CA PRO A 69 11.11 -11.05 -4.10
C PRO A 69 10.10 -10.33 -5.01
N ARG A 70 8.80 -10.69 -4.97
CA ARG A 70 7.75 -10.01 -5.72
C ARG A 70 7.60 -8.55 -5.34
N PHE A 71 7.93 -8.19 -4.09
CA PHE A 71 7.84 -6.81 -3.61
C PHE A 71 9.16 -6.05 -3.79
N GLY A 72 10.30 -6.75 -3.88
CA GLY A 72 11.63 -6.16 -3.96
C GLY A 72 12.01 -5.37 -2.71
N SER A 73 13.29 -5.08 -2.54
CA SER A 73 13.75 -4.10 -1.57
C SER A 73 13.54 -2.67 -2.09
N TYR A 74 13.37 -1.70 -1.20
CA TYR A 74 13.33 -0.28 -1.60
C TYR A 74 14.58 0.16 -2.38
N ALA A 75 15.75 -0.38 -2.01
CA ALA A 75 17.01 -0.10 -2.71
C ALA A 75 16.95 -0.55 -4.17
N GLU A 76 16.41 -1.75 -4.43
CA GLU A 76 16.21 -2.25 -5.79
C GLU A 76 15.18 -1.41 -6.54
N LEU A 77 14.04 -1.07 -5.92
CA LEU A 77 12.98 -0.28 -6.55
C LEU A 77 13.43 1.15 -6.93
N THR A 78 14.23 1.80 -6.08
CA THR A 78 14.74 3.15 -6.36
C THR A 78 15.90 3.18 -7.35
N ALA A 79 16.66 2.09 -7.45
CA ALA A 79 17.72 1.93 -8.45
C ALA A 79 17.19 1.42 -9.80
N ASP A 80 15.95 0.92 -9.85
CA ASP A 80 15.38 0.32 -11.05
C ASP A 80 15.22 1.37 -12.18
N PRO A 81 15.90 1.18 -13.33
CA PRO A 81 15.87 2.13 -14.43
C PRO A 81 14.48 2.28 -15.06
N ARG A 82 13.57 1.32 -14.86
CA ARG A 82 12.18 1.38 -15.36
C ARG A 82 11.35 2.47 -14.70
N PHE A 83 11.75 2.91 -13.49
CA PHE A 83 10.99 3.87 -12.69
C PHE A 83 11.74 5.20 -12.49
N ARG A 84 12.75 5.49 -13.33
CA ARG A 84 13.41 6.80 -13.29
C ARG A 84 12.41 7.90 -13.63
N PHE A 85 12.38 8.92 -12.78
CA PHE A 85 11.72 10.17 -13.08
C PHE A 85 12.46 10.87 -14.21
N GLU A 86 11.85 10.91 -15.39
CA GLU A 86 12.28 11.77 -16.47
C GLU A 86 11.69 13.17 -16.20
N PRO A 87 12.51 14.19 -15.95
CA PRO A 87 12.01 15.55 -15.83
C PRO A 87 11.37 15.93 -17.16
N VAL A 88 10.06 16.14 -17.15
CA VAL A 88 9.38 16.77 -18.28
C VAL A 88 9.92 18.19 -18.35
N GLU A 89 10.78 18.47 -19.33
CA GLU A 89 11.18 19.84 -19.64
C GLU A 89 9.90 20.62 -19.92
N ARG A 90 9.51 21.45 -18.94
CA ARG A 90 8.51 22.48 -19.16
C ARG A 90 9.19 23.52 -20.03
N ASP A 91 9.10 23.33 -21.34
CA ASP A 91 9.45 24.35 -22.31
C ASP A 91 8.89 25.68 -21.84
N ALA A 92 9.81 26.65 -21.73
CA ALA A 92 9.60 27.92 -21.08
C ALA A 92 8.27 28.57 -21.49
N ILE A 93 7.37 28.78 -20.52
CA ILE A 93 6.29 29.74 -20.68
C ILE A 93 6.95 31.12 -20.77
N LYS A 94 7.28 31.54 -21.99
CA LYS A 94 7.77 32.87 -22.29
C LYS A 94 6.68 33.87 -21.85
N PRO A 95 6.94 34.80 -20.93
CA PRO A 95 5.93 35.76 -20.51
C PRO A 95 5.52 36.60 -21.74
N ARG A 96 4.25 36.51 -22.10
CA ARG A 96 3.65 37.27 -23.19
C ARG A 96 3.67 38.75 -22.78
N SER A 97 4.48 39.58 -23.44
CA SER A 97 4.49 41.02 -23.22
C SER A 97 3.14 41.61 -23.59
N LEU A 98 2.50 42.30 -22.64
CA LEU A 98 1.28 43.07 -22.88
C LEU A 98 1.66 44.44 -23.46
N PRO A 99 0.94 44.95 -24.48
CA PRO A 99 1.18 46.29 -24.99
C PRO A 99 0.72 47.33 -23.95
N VAL A 100 1.60 48.26 -23.61
CA VAL A 100 1.28 49.45 -22.82
C VAL A 100 0.71 50.49 -23.80
N HIS A 101 -0.52 50.93 -23.57
CA HIS A 101 -1.11 52.10 -24.21
C HIS A 101 -0.69 53.38 -23.47
#